data_AF-A0A2L2NS59-F1
#
_entry.id   AF-A0A2L2NS59-F1
#
_cell.length_a   1.000
_cell.length_b   1.000
_cell.length_c   1.000
_cell.angle_alpha   90.00
_cell.angle_beta   90.00
_cell.angle_gamma   90.00
#
_symmetry.space_group_name_H-M   'P 1'
#
loop_
_entity.id
_entity.type
_entity.pdbx_description
1 polymer ?
#
loop_
_entity_poly.entity_id
_entity_poly.type
_entity_poly.pdbx_seq_one_letter_code
_entity_poly.pdbx_strand_id
1 'polypeptide(L)'
;MSVDKRQPPMSDEIIEITSYQPRRIPNIYSPPLGVPLNWRNETSGELPRAVFKYFSSQYLRIDEISILAEYCRHYINAPCWDAAGGFTSELAALRQSADSISSVADISQWINDCLEIAIDPF
;
A
#
# COMPACT_ATOMS: atom_id res chain seq x y z
N MET A 1 -41.07 2.68 50.30
CA MET A 1 -40.59 1.54 49.48
C MET A 1 -40.70 1.98 48.01
N SER A 2 -39.79 2.82 47.49
CA SER A 2 -38.46 2.52 46.93
C SER A 2 -38.42 1.26 46.07
N VAL A 3 -38.37 1.44 44.74
CA VAL A 3 -37.26 0.96 43.89
C VAL A 3 -37.04 1.99 42.76
N ASP A 4 -35.98 2.77 42.91
CA ASP A 4 -35.42 3.70 41.93
C ASP A 4 -34.64 2.88 40.87
N LYS A 5 -35.08 2.93 39.61
CA LYS A 5 -34.44 2.22 38.48
C LYS A 5 -33.33 3.09 37.91
N ARG A 6 -32.13 3.02 38.49
CA ARG A 6 -30.94 3.63 37.89
C ARG A 6 -30.42 2.74 36.77
N GLN A 7 -30.47 3.28 35.56
CA GLN A 7 -29.85 2.73 34.37
C GLN A 7 -28.32 2.91 34.46
N PRO A 8 -27.51 1.88 34.17
CA PRO A 8 -26.05 2.02 34.21
C PRO A 8 -25.56 2.92 33.06
N PRO A 9 -24.45 3.65 33.25
CA PRO A 9 -23.87 4.48 32.18
C PRO A 9 -23.32 3.60 31.06
N MET A 10 -23.65 3.95 29.81
CA MET A 10 -22.97 3.41 28.64
C MET A 10 -21.49 3.78 28.73
N SER A 11 -20.63 2.77 28.75
CA SER A 11 -19.19 2.90 28.67
C SER A 11 -18.80 3.56 27.35
N ASP A 12 -18.04 4.65 27.44
CA ASP A 12 -17.30 5.24 26.33
C ASP A 12 -16.37 4.16 25.74
N GLU A 13 -16.76 3.58 24.61
CA GLU A 13 -15.90 2.71 23.83
C GLU A 13 -14.82 3.61 23.21
N ILE A 14 -13.64 3.58 23.83
CA ILE A 14 -12.42 4.19 23.30
C ILE A 14 -12.15 3.48 21.96
N ILE A 15 -12.52 4.12 20.86
CA ILE A 15 -12.02 3.73 19.54
C ILE A 15 -10.53 4.00 19.58
N GLU A 16 -9.72 2.95 19.72
CA GLU A 16 -8.29 3.01 19.56
C GLU A 16 -8.00 3.65 18.20
N ILE A 17 -7.45 4.86 18.25
CA ILE A 17 -6.89 5.54 17.10
C ILE A 17 -5.80 4.62 16.57
N THR A 18 -6.10 3.90 15.49
CA THR A 18 -5.14 3.05 14.79
C THR A 18 -3.95 3.92 14.44
N SER A 19 -2.85 3.62 15.13
CA SER A 19 -1.59 4.33 15.12
C SER A 19 -1.21 4.74 13.71
N TYR A 20 -0.95 6.04 13.51
CA TYR A 20 -0.14 6.51 12.40
C TYR A 20 1.19 5.74 12.42
N GLN A 21 1.31 4.72 11.58
CA GLN A 21 2.60 4.10 11.31
C GLN A 21 3.33 5.05 10.36
N PRO A 22 4.53 5.55 10.73
CA PRO A 22 5.31 6.34 9.79
C PRO A 22 5.49 5.54 8.50
N ARG A 23 5.17 6.15 7.35
CA ARG A 23 5.32 5.49 6.04
C ARG A 23 6.77 5.03 5.89
N ARG A 24 6.97 3.73 5.68
CA ARG A 24 8.30 3.14 5.48
C ARG A 24 8.87 3.52 4.12
N ILE A 25 7.98 3.70 3.13
CA ILE A 25 8.33 4.18 1.81
C ILE A 25 8.19 5.71 1.78
N PRO A 26 9.26 6.47 1.46
CA PRO A 26 9.19 7.92 1.40
C PRO A 26 8.25 8.34 0.26
N ASN A 27 7.37 9.30 0.53
CA ASN A 27 6.51 9.92 -0.49
C ASN A 27 7.29 10.97 -1.31
N ILE A 28 8.46 10.58 -1.82
CA ILE A 28 9.38 11.42 -2.60
C ILE A 28 9.66 10.71 -3.92
N TYR A 29 9.42 11.42 -5.02
CA TYR A 29 9.69 10.94 -6.37
C TYR A 29 10.97 11.56 -6.92
N SER A 30 11.70 10.83 -7.76
CA SER A 30 12.98 11.32 -8.26
C SER A 30 12.79 12.29 -9.44
N PRO A 31 13.47 13.45 -9.45
CA PRO A 31 13.41 14.39 -10.57
C PRO A 31 14.07 13.82 -11.84
N PRO A 32 13.80 14.39 -13.03
CA PRO A 32 12.91 15.53 -13.28
C PRO A 32 11.45 15.14 -13.48
N LEU A 33 11.16 13.87 -13.79
CA LEU A 33 9.82 13.40 -14.16
C LEU A 33 9.00 12.88 -12.98
N GLY A 34 9.55 12.88 -11.76
CA GLY A 34 8.89 12.28 -10.61
C GLY A 34 8.79 10.76 -10.77
N VAL A 35 9.91 10.08 -11.05
CA VAL A 35 9.93 8.62 -11.16
C VAL A 35 9.81 7.96 -9.77
N PRO A 36 9.18 6.77 -9.68
CA PRO A 36 9.03 6.07 -8.41
C PRO A 36 10.38 5.64 -7.83
N LEU A 37 10.37 5.34 -6.53
CA LEU A 37 11.50 4.66 -5.89
C LEU A 37 11.64 3.29 -6.53
N ASN A 38 12.82 2.94 -7.05
CA ASN A 38 13.11 1.56 -7.39
C ASN A 38 13.34 0.78 -6.10
N TRP A 39 12.62 -0.33 -5.88
CA TRP A 39 12.72 -1.11 -4.65
C TRP A 39 14.15 -1.56 -4.32
N ARG A 40 15.00 -1.76 -5.33
CA ARG A 40 16.42 -2.13 -5.16
C ARG A 40 17.27 -1.02 -4.53
N ASN A 41 16.79 0.22 -4.58
CA ASN A 41 17.47 1.41 -4.08
C ASN A 41 16.97 1.84 -2.68
N GLU A 42 16.03 1.11 -2.10
CA GLU A 42 15.55 1.34 -0.74
C GLU A 42 16.63 0.94 0.28
N THR A 43 16.87 1.77 1.30
CA THR A 43 18.09 1.69 2.14
C THR A 43 17.90 1.02 3.50
N SER A 44 16.67 0.87 4.00
CA SER A 44 16.40 0.12 5.24
C SER A 44 16.61 -1.39 5.05
N GLY A 45 16.46 -1.89 3.82
CA GLY A 45 16.54 -3.31 3.49
C GLY A 45 15.24 -4.07 3.77
N GLU A 46 14.23 -3.42 4.34
CA GLU A 46 12.94 -4.04 4.61
C GLU A 46 12.17 -4.34 3.33
N LEU A 47 12.12 -3.38 2.40
CA LEU A 47 11.44 -3.55 1.13
C LEU A 47 12.15 -4.60 0.24
N PRO A 48 13.47 -4.53 -0.02
CA PRO A 48 14.16 -5.58 -0.75
C PRO A 48 13.91 -6.98 -0.19
N ARG A 49 13.95 -7.14 1.14
CA ARG A 49 13.67 -8.42 1.80
C ARG A 49 12.24 -8.90 1.53
N ALA A 50 11.24 -8.03 1.64
CA ALA A 50 9.85 -8.37 1.35
C ALA A 50 9.66 -8.76 -0.13
N VAL A 51 10.28 -8.04 -1.06
CA VAL A 51 10.25 -8.34 -2.50
C VAL A 51 10.89 -9.70 -2.80
N PHE A 52 12.09 -9.97 -2.29
CA PHE A 52 12.73 -11.28 -2.48
C PHE A 52 11.88 -12.42 -1.91
N LYS A 53 11.23 -12.21 -0.77
CA LYS A 53 10.38 -13.23 -0.15
C LYS A 53 9.11 -13.50 -0.96
N TYR A 54 8.52 -12.44 -1.52
CA TYR A 54 7.36 -12.53 -2.41
C TYR A 54 7.67 -13.43 -3.61
N PHE A 55 8.77 -13.16 -4.32
CA PHE A 55 9.15 -13.95 -5.51
C PHE A 55 9.68 -15.36 -5.21
N SER A 56 10.18 -15.62 -4.00
CA SER A 56 10.77 -16.94 -3.66
C SER A 56 9.78 -17.94 -3.07
N SER A 57 8.82 -17.49 -2.26
CA SER A 57 7.95 -18.40 -1.50
C SER A 57 6.48 -18.00 -1.45
N GLN A 58 6.14 -16.76 -1.82
CA GLN A 58 4.80 -16.18 -1.69
C GLN A 58 4.18 -16.27 -0.27
N TYR A 59 4.94 -16.70 0.74
CA TYR A 59 4.50 -16.72 2.13
C TYR A 59 4.98 -15.45 2.83
N LEU A 60 4.12 -14.44 2.86
CA LEU A 60 4.40 -13.16 3.49
C LEU A 60 3.70 -13.03 4.84
N ARG A 61 4.38 -12.41 5.79
CA ARG A 61 3.78 -11.93 7.03
C ARG A 61 2.99 -10.64 6.76
N ILE A 62 2.10 -10.29 7.68
CA ILE A 62 1.27 -9.08 7.59
C ILE A 62 2.13 -7.81 7.46
N ASP A 63 3.27 -7.72 8.18
CA ASP A 63 4.19 -6.59 8.07
C ASP A 63 4.84 -6.47 6.68
N GLU A 64 5.16 -7.60 6.05
CA GLU A 64 5.76 -7.66 4.71
C GLU A 64 4.72 -7.33 3.63
N ILE A 65 3.47 -7.80 3.78
CA ILE A 65 2.35 -7.42 2.91
C ILE A 65 2.12 -5.90 2.98
N SER A 66 2.13 -5.32 4.19
CA SER A 66 1.97 -3.87 4.38
C SER A 66 3.08 -3.09 3.68
N ILE A 67 4.34 -3.55 3.73
CA ILE A 67 5.47 -2.90 3.05
C ILE A 67 5.27 -2.91 1.53
N LEU A 68 4.89 -4.06 0.97
CA LEU A 68 4.64 -4.17 -0.46
C LEU A 68 3.44 -3.32 -0.89
N ALA A 69 2.37 -3.28 -0.10
CA ALA A 69 1.23 -2.41 -0.37
C ALA A 69 1.62 -0.92 -0.36
N GLU A 70 2.43 -0.48 0.61
CA GLU A 70 2.99 0.88 0.63
C GLU A 70 3.84 1.17 -0.61
N TYR A 71 4.67 0.21 -1.04
CA TYR A 71 5.47 0.32 -2.26
C TYR A 71 4.61 0.39 -3.53
N CYS A 72 3.63 -0.49 -3.71
CA CYS A 72 2.72 -0.47 -4.86
C CYS A 72 1.99 0.87 -4.97
N ARG A 73 1.47 1.39 -3.85
CA ARG A 73 0.86 2.73 -3.78
C ARG A 73 1.85 3.82 -4.17
N HIS A 74 3.06 3.80 -3.63
CA HIS A 74 4.10 4.76 -4.02
C HIS A 74 4.38 4.69 -5.52
N TYR A 75 4.57 3.49 -6.05
CA TYR A 75 4.94 3.27 -7.44
C TYR A 75 3.92 3.87 -8.42
N ILE A 76 2.63 3.56 -8.26
CA ILE A 76 1.58 3.98 -9.22
C ILE A 76 1.13 5.44 -9.05
N ASN A 77 1.44 6.06 -7.92
CA ASN A 77 1.20 7.49 -7.70
C ASN A 77 2.35 8.37 -8.21
N ALA A 78 3.37 7.80 -8.86
CA ALA A 78 4.47 8.56 -9.42
C ALA A 78 4.01 9.49 -10.58
N PRO A 79 4.38 10.79 -10.55
CA PRO A 79 3.98 11.76 -11.58
C PRO A 79 4.36 11.40 -13.02
N CYS A 80 5.40 10.57 -13.20
CA CYS A 80 5.86 10.18 -14.54
C CYS A 80 4.78 9.44 -15.35
N TRP A 81 3.82 8.79 -14.67
CA TRP A 81 2.72 8.08 -15.34
C TRP A 81 1.70 9.03 -15.98
N ASP A 82 1.41 10.16 -15.34
CA ASP A 82 0.45 11.14 -15.87
C ASP A 82 1.03 11.92 -17.05
N ALA A 83 2.35 12.12 -17.08
CA ALA A 83 3.04 12.83 -18.16
C ALA A 83 2.99 12.09 -19.51
N ALA A 84 2.75 10.78 -19.52
CA ALA A 84 2.73 9.96 -20.73
C ALA A 84 1.40 10.01 -21.51
N GLY A 85 0.30 10.48 -20.89
CA GLY A 85 -0.98 10.78 -21.56
C GLY A 85 -1.79 9.59 -22.12
N GLY A 86 -1.34 8.34 -21.94
CA GLY A 86 -1.90 7.17 -22.66
C GLY A 86 -2.91 6.29 -21.92
N PHE A 87 -2.96 6.32 -20.57
CA PHE A 87 -3.62 5.27 -19.77
C PHE A 87 -4.41 5.81 -18.55
N THR A 88 -5.07 6.95 -18.68
CA THR A 88 -5.66 7.66 -17.52
C THR A 88 -6.70 6.83 -16.75
N SER A 89 -7.53 6.04 -17.44
CA SER A 89 -8.53 5.17 -16.81
C SER A 89 -7.90 3.98 -16.09
N GLU A 90 -6.94 3.33 -16.72
CA GLU A 90 -6.25 2.14 -16.24
C GLU A 90 -5.36 2.50 -15.05
N LEU A 91 -4.65 3.63 -15.13
CA LEU A 91 -3.90 4.20 -14.01
C LEU A 91 -4.80 4.54 -12.82
N ALA A 92 -6.00 5.10 -13.05
CA ALA A 92 -6.95 5.37 -11.98
C ALA A 92 -7.42 4.09 -11.29
N ALA A 93 -7.70 3.02 -12.06
CA ALA A 93 -8.07 1.72 -11.53
C ALA A 93 -6.93 1.08 -10.72
N LEU A 94 -5.69 1.15 -11.21
CA LEU A 94 -4.52 0.64 -10.50
C LEU A 94 -4.23 1.39 -9.20
N ARG A 95 -4.44 2.71 -9.18
CA ARG A 95 -4.33 3.54 -7.97
C ARG A 95 -5.34 3.11 -6.91
N GLN A 96 -6.61 2.94 -7.31
CA GLN A 96 -7.66 2.47 -6.42
C GLN A 96 -7.40 1.04 -5.90
N SER A 97 -6.93 0.15 -6.77
CA SER A 97 -6.58 -1.23 -6.40
C SER A 97 -5.41 -1.26 -5.40
N ALA A 98 -4.38 -0.44 -5.59
CA ALA A 98 -3.24 -0.33 -4.67
C ALA A 98 -3.64 0.10 -3.24
N ASP A 99 -4.70 0.92 -3.11
CA ASP A 99 -5.23 1.33 -1.80
C ASP A 99 -5.93 0.20 -1.05
N SER A 100 -6.33 -0.86 -1.75
CA SER A 100 -7.10 -1.98 -1.21
C SER A 100 -6.27 -3.26 -0.99
N ILE A 101 -4.96 -3.24 -1.29
CA ILE A 101 -4.08 -4.41 -1.12
C ILE A 101 -4.01 -4.81 0.35
N SER A 102 -4.40 -6.05 0.63
CA SER A 102 -4.41 -6.63 1.98
C SER A 102 -3.85 -8.05 2.04
N SER A 103 -3.57 -8.68 0.89
CA SER A 103 -3.12 -10.06 0.79
C SER A 103 -2.07 -10.26 -0.32
N VAL A 104 -1.40 -11.43 -0.30
CA VAL A 104 -0.48 -11.84 -1.38
C VAL A 104 -1.21 -12.00 -2.71
N ALA A 105 -2.47 -12.43 -2.68
CA ALA A 105 -3.31 -12.55 -3.87
C ALA A 105 -3.58 -11.17 -4.48
N ASP A 106 -3.88 -10.16 -3.66
CA ASP A 106 -4.11 -8.79 -4.12
C ASP A 106 -2.83 -8.21 -4.76
N ILE A 107 -1.67 -8.43 -4.14
CA ILE A 107 -0.37 -8.01 -4.71
C ILE A 107 -0.16 -8.62 -6.08
N SER A 108 -0.40 -9.93 -6.20
CA SER A 108 -0.20 -10.66 -7.46
C SER A 108 -1.16 -10.21 -8.55
N GLN A 109 -2.43 -9.99 -8.20
CA GLN A 109 -3.42 -9.46 -9.13
C GLN A 109 -3.02 -8.05 -9.60
N TRP A 110 -2.64 -7.18 -8.67
CA TRP A 110 -2.22 -5.82 -8.99
C TRP A 110 -0.98 -5.77 -9.90
N ILE A 111 -0.01 -6.67 -9.70
CA ILE A 111 1.15 -6.80 -10.60
C ILE A 111 0.69 -7.20 -12.00
N ASN A 112 -0.19 -8.20 -12.11
CA ASN A 112 -0.72 -8.62 -13.42
C ASN A 112 -1.44 -7.47 -14.12
N ASP A 113 -2.28 -6.72 -13.39
CA ASP A 113 -2.99 -5.56 -13.94
C ASP A 113 -2.02 -4.46 -14.42
N CYS A 114 -0.88 -4.27 -13.74
CA CYS A 114 0.17 -3.35 -14.22
C CYS A 114 0.80 -3.84 -15.54
N LEU A 115 1.08 -5.14 -15.64
CA LEU A 115 1.71 -5.74 -16.81
C LEU A 115 0.82 -5.68 -18.06
N GLU A 116 -0.51 -5.76 -17.90
CA GLU A 116 -1.48 -5.59 -18.99
C GLU A 116 -1.36 -4.23 -19.71
N ILE A 117 -0.88 -3.20 -19.01
CA ILE A 117 -0.62 -1.87 -19.59
C ILE A 117 0.88 -1.57 -19.74
N ALA A 118 1.72 -2.62 -19.77
CA ALA A 118 3.17 -2.53 -19.93
C ALA A 118 3.90 -1.72 -18.84
N ILE A 119 3.38 -1.72 -17.61
CA ILE A 119 4.04 -1.17 -16.43
C ILE A 119 4.61 -2.33 -15.59
N ASP A 120 5.91 -2.27 -15.30
CA ASP A 120 6.60 -3.27 -14.47
C ASP A 120 7.08 -2.66 -13.14
N PRO A 121 6.43 -2.99 -12.01
CA PRO A 121 6.81 -2.48 -10.70
C PRO A 121 8.03 -3.19 -10.04
N PHE A 122 8.54 -4.32 -10.56
CA PHE A 122 9.55 -5.15 -9.85
C PHE A 122 10.77 -5.60 -10.68
#